data_AF-A0A3R6RE29-F1
#
_entry.id   AF-A0A3R6RE29-F1
#
_cell.length_a   1.000
_cell.length_b   1.000
_cell.length_c   1.000
_cell.angle_alpha   90.00
_cell.angle_beta   90.00
_cell.angle_gamma   90.00
#
_symmetry.space_group_name_H-M   'P 1'
#
loop_
_entity.id
_entity.type
_entity.pdbx_description
1 polymer ?
#
loop_
_entity_poly.entity_id
_entity_poly.type
_entity_poly.pdbx_seq_one_letter_code
_entity_poly.pdbx_strand_id
1 'polypeptide(L)'
;MHIDREDMLELTRRMTVSRNCFSRIAGAYMDEEGVIDGTFNTHFLKLSGSEKEKNLNIAKTVPYSNTNVNLKNYRLDQGARKPGSIMQLLEALRQCELKNDALLYSLYEYIGERYQPGYPYAVYLFFGSYDVPTKGKDKENQWESEEVYQFLIGTISPVTGDYEAGKPEAGFLYPAFANHSTDIDGINIYQAEEGAQLFAKILGVQA
;
A
#
# COMPACT_ATOMS: atom_id res chain seq x y z
N MET A 1 2.04 2.64 18.47
CA MET A 1 1.06 3.74 18.34
C MET A 1 -0.31 3.13 18.05
N HIS A 2 -1.41 3.71 18.54
CA HIS A 2 -2.78 3.21 18.28
C HIS A 2 -3.30 3.79 16.96
N ILE A 3 -3.83 2.94 16.07
CA ILE A 3 -4.48 3.34 14.83
C ILE A 3 -5.95 3.66 15.13
N ASP A 4 -6.40 4.86 14.79
CA ASP A 4 -7.81 5.23 14.83
C ASP A 4 -8.55 4.54 13.67
N ARG A 5 -9.65 3.86 13.98
CA ARG A 5 -10.47 3.18 12.99
C ARG A 5 -11.14 4.16 12.04
N GLU A 6 -11.53 5.34 12.50
CA GLU A 6 -12.21 6.33 11.65
C GLU A 6 -11.30 6.89 10.55
N ASP A 7 -10.02 7.11 10.85
CA ASP A 7 -9.01 7.53 9.85
C ASP A 7 -8.89 6.48 8.73
N MET A 8 -8.88 5.20 9.08
CA MET A 8 -8.86 4.12 8.09
C MET A 8 -10.15 4.02 7.29
N LEU A 9 -11.31 4.21 7.95
CA LEU A 9 -12.60 4.21 7.28
C LEU A 9 -12.73 5.38 6.29
N GLU A 10 -12.20 6.55 6.62
CA GLU A 10 -12.13 7.69 5.71
C GLU A 10 -11.40 7.33 4.43
N LEU A 11 -10.19 6.78 4.53
CA LEU A 11 -9.42 6.33 3.36
C LEU A 11 -10.18 5.28 2.55
N THR A 12 -10.80 4.29 3.22
CA THR A 12 -11.54 3.22 2.52
C THR A 12 -12.77 3.72 1.76
N ARG A 13 -13.37 4.85 2.16
CA ARG A 13 -14.46 5.52 1.40
C ARG A 13 -13.96 6.11 0.08
N ARG A 14 -12.65 6.30 -0.07
CA ARG A 14 -11.95 6.70 -1.31
C ARG A 14 -11.43 5.51 -2.12
N MET A 15 -11.93 4.31 -1.85
CA MET A 15 -11.55 3.08 -2.56
C MET A 15 -12.80 2.41 -3.16
N THR A 16 -13.61 3.21 -3.86
CA THR A 16 -14.78 2.76 -4.63
C THR A 16 -14.68 3.32 -6.05
N VAL A 17 -15.29 2.66 -7.04
CA VAL A 17 -15.17 3.09 -8.45
C VAL A 17 -15.53 4.57 -8.64
N SER A 18 -16.56 5.05 -7.95
CA SER A 18 -17.05 6.43 -8.07
C SER A 18 -16.24 7.48 -7.29
N ARG A 19 -15.42 7.08 -6.32
CA ARG A 19 -14.69 8.01 -5.43
C ARG A 19 -13.20 7.67 -5.29
N ASN A 20 -12.68 6.82 -6.17
CA ASN A 20 -11.32 6.33 -6.06
C ASN A 20 -10.28 7.46 -6.17
N CYS A 21 -9.25 7.40 -5.35
CA CYS A 21 -8.15 8.36 -5.31
C CYS A 21 -6.84 7.81 -5.90
N PHE A 22 -6.87 6.64 -6.53
CA PHE A 22 -5.68 6.02 -7.12
C PHE A 22 -5.44 6.58 -8.54
N SER A 23 -4.21 7.02 -8.80
CA SER A 23 -3.82 7.45 -10.15
C SER A 23 -3.05 6.36 -10.90
N ARG A 24 -2.32 5.49 -10.20
CA ARG A 24 -1.50 4.44 -10.81
C ARG A 24 -1.54 3.14 -10.04
N ILE A 25 -1.45 2.04 -10.80
CA ILE A 25 -1.18 0.71 -10.29
C ILE A 25 0.03 0.13 -11.04
N ALA A 26 0.91 -0.52 -10.30
CA ALA A 26 1.99 -1.32 -10.85
C ALA A 26 2.03 -2.67 -10.12
N GLY A 27 2.54 -3.70 -10.78
CA GLY A 27 2.72 -4.98 -10.12
C GLY A 27 3.68 -5.90 -10.83
N ALA A 28 4.15 -6.90 -10.09
CA ALA A 28 4.90 -8.03 -10.59
C ALA A 28 4.21 -9.33 -10.22
N TYR A 29 4.29 -10.28 -11.13
CA TYR A 29 4.01 -11.68 -10.89
C TYR A 29 5.33 -12.38 -10.64
N MET A 30 5.38 -13.12 -9.55
CA MET A 30 6.56 -13.79 -9.04
C MET A 30 6.31 -15.29 -9.07
N ASP A 31 7.30 -16.06 -9.47
CA ASP A 31 7.26 -17.52 -9.37
C ASP A 31 7.43 -17.98 -7.91
N GLU A 32 7.47 -19.31 -7.71
CA GLU A 32 7.64 -19.92 -6.40
C GLU A 32 8.99 -19.65 -5.72
N GLU A 33 10.02 -19.29 -6.52
CA GLU A 33 11.38 -18.95 -6.07
C GLU A 33 11.57 -17.43 -5.89
N GLY A 34 10.52 -16.64 -6.11
CA GLY A 34 10.58 -15.18 -6.00
C GLY A 34 11.26 -14.51 -7.19
N VAL A 35 11.31 -15.15 -8.35
CA VAL A 35 11.79 -14.58 -9.61
C VAL A 35 10.63 -13.89 -10.33
N ILE A 36 10.91 -12.77 -11.00
CA ILE A 36 9.90 -12.00 -11.72
C ILE A 36 9.52 -12.71 -13.03
N ASP A 37 8.28 -13.19 -13.13
CA ASP A 37 7.71 -13.78 -14.35
C ASP A 37 7.13 -12.73 -15.30
N GLY A 38 6.66 -11.60 -14.74
CA GLY A 38 6.10 -10.52 -15.54
C GLY A 38 5.73 -9.31 -14.71
N THR A 39 5.68 -8.14 -15.36
CA THR A 39 5.37 -6.87 -14.70
C THR A 39 4.36 -6.06 -15.49
N PHE A 40 3.59 -5.22 -14.79
CA PHE A 40 2.76 -4.20 -15.41
C PHE A 40 2.88 -2.87 -14.67
N ASN A 41 2.65 -1.78 -15.40
CA ASN A 41 2.56 -0.43 -14.85
C ASN A 41 1.58 0.39 -15.69
N THR A 42 0.44 0.78 -15.11
CA THR A 42 -0.60 1.49 -15.85
C THR A 42 -1.32 2.54 -15.02
N HIS A 43 -1.81 3.56 -15.72
CA HIS A 43 -2.65 4.57 -15.10
C HIS A 43 -3.99 3.93 -14.70
N PHE A 44 -4.44 4.15 -13.47
CA PHE A 44 -5.62 3.47 -12.91
C PHE A 44 -6.89 3.74 -13.74
N LEU A 45 -7.00 4.94 -14.32
CA LEU A 45 -8.09 5.31 -15.22
C LEU A 45 -8.21 4.44 -16.48
N LYS A 46 -7.10 3.84 -16.96
CA LYS A 46 -7.09 2.99 -18.17
C LYS A 46 -7.69 1.60 -17.93
N LEU A 47 -7.81 1.18 -16.67
CA LEU A 47 -8.47 -0.08 -16.31
C LEU A 47 -9.96 -0.04 -16.66
N SER A 48 -10.49 -1.18 -17.09
CA SER A 48 -11.93 -1.40 -17.24
C SER A 48 -12.66 -1.29 -15.90
N GLY A 49 -14.00 -1.23 -15.94
CA GLY A 49 -14.82 -1.12 -14.72
C GLY A 49 -14.61 -2.29 -13.75
N SER A 50 -14.58 -3.53 -14.27
CA SER A 50 -14.34 -4.74 -13.48
C SER A 50 -12.93 -4.80 -12.92
N GLU A 51 -11.91 -4.44 -13.71
CA GLU A 51 -10.53 -4.36 -13.24
C GLU A 51 -10.37 -3.31 -12.14
N LYS A 52 -11.02 -2.13 -12.27
CA LYS A 52 -11.03 -1.12 -11.21
C LYS A 52 -11.61 -1.68 -9.93
N GLU A 53 -12.80 -2.29 -9.99
CA GLU A 53 -13.46 -2.87 -8.82
C GLU A 53 -12.60 -3.93 -8.14
N LYS A 54 -12.04 -4.88 -8.90
CA LYS A 54 -11.14 -5.92 -8.39
C LYS A 54 -9.92 -5.32 -7.69
N ASN A 55 -9.23 -4.40 -8.36
CA ASN A 55 -8.01 -3.77 -7.84
C ASN A 55 -8.27 -2.87 -6.63
N LEU A 56 -9.42 -2.18 -6.59
CA LEU A 56 -9.85 -1.42 -5.41
C LEU A 56 -10.10 -2.34 -4.21
N ASN A 57 -10.72 -3.51 -4.42
CA ASN A 57 -10.94 -4.48 -3.34
C ASN A 57 -9.63 -5.05 -2.78
N ILE A 58 -8.64 -5.28 -3.65
CA ILE A 58 -7.27 -5.67 -3.25
C ILE A 58 -6.67 -4.58 -2.35
N ALA A 59 -6.55 -3.35 -2.85
CA ALA A 59 -5.95 -2.24 -2.10
C ALA A 59 -6.69 -1.97 -0.77
N LYS A 60 -8.03 -1.98 -0.80
CA LYS A 60 -8.90 -1.71 0.34
C LYS A 60 -8.75 -2.73 1.46
N THR A 61 -8.30 -3.95 1.18
CA THR A 61 -8.06 -4.99 2.20
C THR A 61 -7.15 -4.49 3.31
N VAL A 62 -6.13 -3.69 2.98
CA VAL A 62 -5.14 -3.18 3.93
C VAL A 62 -5.78 -2.25 4.97
N PRO A 63 -6.30 -1.05 4.62
CA PRO A 63 -6.90 -0.15 5.59
C PRO A 63 -8.27 -0.62 6.12
N TYR A 64 -8.98 -1.51 5.42
CA TYR A 64 -10.27 -2.02 5.91
C TYR A 64 -10.14 -3.09 6.99
N SER A 65 -8.97 -3.72 7.13
CA SER A 65 -8.73 -4.76 8.13
C SER A 65 -8.87 -4.27 9.58
N ASN A 66 -8.88 -5.21 10.54
CA ASN A 66 -9.03 -4.88 11.95
C ASN A 66 -7.82 -4.08 12.45
N THR A 67 -8.06 -2.81 12.78
CA THR A 67 -7.05 -1.89 13.30
C THR A 67 -6.49 -2.38 14.62
N ASN A 68 -5.18 -2.28 14.78
CA ASN A 68 -4.42 -2.71 15.96
C ASN A 68 -4.36 -4.23 16.19
N VAL A 69 -4.95 -5.03 15.29
CA VAL A 69 -4.89 -6.50 15.29
C VAL A 69 -4.20 -6.99 14.01
N ASN A 70 -4.88 -6.85 12.87
CA ASN A 70 -4.36 -7.22 11.55
C ASN A 70 -3.55 -6.08 10.93
N LEU A 71 -3.96 -4.83 11.17
CA LEU A 71 -3.23 -3.63 10.76
C LEU A 71 -2.51 -3.04 11.97
N LYS A 72 -1.17 -3.00 11.94
CA LYS A 72 -0.36 -2.44 13.02
C LYS A 72 0.50 -1.29 12.52
N ASN A 73 0.70 -0.30 13.37
CA ASN A 73 1.55 0.84 13.07
C ASN A 73 2.99 0.54 13.52
N TYR A 74 3.93 0.75 12.61
CA TYR A 74 5.37 0.62 12.84
C TYR A 74 6.01 1.99 12.65
N ARG A 75 6.95 2.34 13.53
CA ARG A 75 7.69 3.60 13.46
C ARG A 75 8.97 3.38 12.67
N LEU A 76 9.25 4.31 11.77
CA LEU A 76 10.44 4.33 10.95
C LEU A 76 11.52 5.09 11.71
N ASP A 77 12.47 4.36 12.29
CA ASP A 77 13.61 4.97 12.97
C ASP A 77 14.64 5.52 11.97
N GLN A 78 15.71 6.14 12.48
CA GLN A 78 16.81 6.62 11.64
C GLN A 78 17.52 5.48 10.90
N GLY A 79 17.48 4.25 11.43
CA GLY A 79 18.03 3.06 10.79
C GLY A 79 17.26 2.67 9.53
N ALA A 80 15.93 2.72 9.58
CA ALA A 80 15.04 2.43 8.48
C ALA A 80 15.22 3.43 7.31
N ARG A 81 15.74 4.64 7.57
CA ARG A 81 15.92 5.71 6.57
C ARG A 81 17.35 5.88 6.03
N LYS A 82 18.24 4.95 6.34
CA LYS A 82 19.64 5.00 5.87
C LYS A 82 19.73 5.02 4.34
N PRO A 83 20.75 5.68 3.76
CA PRO A 83 21.09 5.57 2.34
C PRO A 83 21.05 4.13 1.83
N GLY A 84 20.26 3.87 0.80
CA GLY A 84 20.08 2.54 0.21
C GLY A 84 19.10 1.62 0.95
N SER A 85 18.35 2.13 1.93
CA SER A 85 17.32 1.34 2.60
C SER A 85 16.07 1.15 1.74
N ILE A 86 15.32 0.10 2.05
CA ILE A 86 14.01 -0.16 1.42
C ILE A 86 13.02 0.98 1.62
N MET A 87 13.09 1.72 2.73
CA MET A 87 12.23 2.88 2.94
C MET A 87 12.57 4.05 2.02
N GLN A 88 13.85 4.25 1.70
CA GLN A 88 14.23 5.24 0.69
C GLN A 88 13.70 4.84 -0.70
N LEU A 89 13.71 3.56 -1.02
CA LEU A 89 13.11 3.05 -2.26
C LEU A 89 11.59 3.29 -2.29
N LEU A 90 10.87 2.99 -1.20
CA LEU A 90 9.43 3.28 -1.09
C LEU A 90 9.13 4.78 -1.19
N GLU A 91 9.93 5.64 -0.56
CA GLU A 91 9.77 7.08 -0.65
C GLU A 91 10.05 7.59 -2.08
N ALA A 92 11.09 7.10 -2.75
CA ALA A 92 11.38 7.44 -4.14
C ALA A 92 10.25 6.98 -5.09
N LEU A 93 9.69 5.78 -4.85
CA LEU A 93 8.52 5.27 -5.59
C LEU A 93 7.28 6.11 -5.37
N ARG A 94 7.06 6.60 -4.15
CA ARG A 94 5.96 7.51 -3.82
C ARG A 94 6.13 8.86 -4.50
N GLN A 95 7.32 9.46 -4.41
CA GLN A 95 7.65 10.75 -5.02
C GLN A 95 7.57 10.71 -6.55
N CYS A 96 7.96 9.61 -7.17
CA CYS A 96 7.82 9.44 -8.62
C CYS A 96 6.42 8.94 -9.04
N GLU A 97 5.47 8.80 -8.10
CA GLU A 97 4.11 8.33 -8.34
C GLU A 97 4.08 6.97 -9.06
N LEU A 98 5.02 6.06 -8.75
CA LEU A 98 5.24 4.77 -9.43
C LEU A 98 5.56 4.84 -10.94
N LYS A 99 6.05 5.99 -11.43
CA LYS A 99 6.38 6.18 -12.86
C LYS A 99 7.73 5.58 -13.28
N ASN A 100 8.59 5.23 -12.32
CA ASN A 100 9.93 4.72 -12.60
C ASN A 100 9.97 3.20 -12.51
N ASP A 101 9.97 2.52 -13.66
CA ASP A 101 9.99 1.06 -13.74
C ASP A 101 11.26 0.45 -13.15
N ALA A 102 12.43 1.11 -13.25
CA ALA A 102 13.66 0.57 -12.66
C ALA A 102 13.60 0.50 -11.12
N LEU A 103 12.95 1.49 -10.48
CA LEU A 103 12.70 1.45 -9.03
C LEU A 103 11.68 0.37 -8.66
N LEU A 104 10.67 0.15 -9.50
CA LEU A 104 9.69 -0.92 -9.31
C LEU A 104 10.37 -2.30 -9.36
N TYR A 105 11.18 -2.55 -10.39
CA TYR A 105 11.97 -3.78 -10.51
C TYR A 105 12.87 -4.00 -9.29
N SER A 106 13.58 -2.96 -8.84
CA SER A 106 14.42 -3.04 -7.63
C SER A 106 13.62 -3.46 -6.39
N LEU A 107 12.38 -2.98 -6.26
CA LEU A 107 11.51 -3.35 -5.14
C LEU A 107 11.03 -4.80 -5.26
N TYR A 108 10.65 -5.23 -6.47
CA TYR A 108 10.21 -6.60 -6.72
C TYR A 108 11.32 -7.62 -6.48
N GLU A 109 12.54 -7.36 -6.96
CA GLU A 109 13.73 -8.17 -6.69
C GLU A 109 14.03 -8.24 -5.19
N TYR A 110 14.00 -7.10 -4.50
CA TYR A 110 14.22 -7.04 -3.06
C TYR A 110 13.21 -7.89 -2.27
N ILE A 111 11.94 -7.89 -2.67
CA ILE A 111 10.89 -8.74 -2.08
C ILE A 111 11.13 -10.21 -2.43
N GLY A 112 11.42 -10.52 -3.69
CA GLY A 112 11.68 -11.88 -4.20
C GLY A 112 12.80 -12.59 -3.46
N GLU A 113 13.92 -11.90 -3.22
CA GLU A 113 15.06 -12.41 -2.44
C GLU A 113 14.71 -12.78 -0.99
N ARG A 114 13.61 -12.24 -0.45
CA ARG A 114 13.24 -12.34 0.97
C ARG A 114 11.94 -13.11 1.20
N TYR A 115 11.21 -13.45 0.14
CA TYR A 115 9.92 -14.10 0.23
C TYR A 115 9.77 -15.15 -0.89
N GLN A 116 9.88 -16.41 -0.47
CA GLN A 116 9.81 -17.59 -1.33
C GLN A 116 8.82 -18.57 -0.68
N PRO A 117 7.51 -18.37 -0.87
CA PRO A 117 6.51 -19.14 -0.14
C PRO A 117 6.29 -20.55 -0.70
N GLY A 118 6.97 -20.92 -1.79
CA GLY A 118 6.79 -22.20 -2.49
C GLY A 118 5.54 -22.25 -3.37
N TYR A 119 4.99 -21.09 -3.74
CA TYR A 119 3.91 -20.94 -4.71
C TYR A 119 4.02 -19.59 -5.44
N PRO A 120 3.49 -19.46 -6.67
CA PRO A 120 3.45 -18.19 -7.40
C PRO A 120 2.61 -17.14 -6.67
N TYR A 121 3.10 -15.90 -6.66
CA TYR A 121 2.45 -14.78 -5.96
C TYR A 121 2.58 -13.48 -6.74
N ALA A 122 1.78 -12.48 -6.38
CA ALA A 122 1.79 -11.17 -6.99
C ALA A 122 2.13 -10.10 -5.96
N VAL A 123 2.96 -9.14 -6.36
CA VAL A 123 3.25 -7.92 -5.61
C VAL A 123 2.59 -6.75 -6.34
N TYR A 124 1.54 -6.18 -5.76
CA TYR A 124 0.87 -4.99 -6.33
C TYR A 124 1.20 -3.75 -5.52
N LEU A 125 1.33 -2.62 -6.23
CA LEU A 125 1.54 -1.28 -5.69
C LEU A 125 0.50 -0.33 -6.28
N PHE A 126 -0.10 0.45 -5.40
CA PHE A 126 -1.08 1.46 -5.73
C PHE A 126 -0.58 2.81 -5.25
N PHE A 127 -0.60 3.80 -6.12
CA PHE A 127 -0.33 5.18 -5.72
C PHE A 127 -1.64 5.97 -5.67
N GLY A 128 -1.94 6.52 -4.49
CA GLY A 128 -3.11 7.33 -4.21
C GLY A 128 -2.74 8.77 -3.85
N SER A 129 -3.60 9.71 -4.23
CA SER A 129 -3.52 11.12 -3.87
C SER A 129 -4.89 11.57 -3.38
N TYR A 130 -4.99 11.94 -2.12
CA TYR A 130 -6.25 12.28 -1.47
C TYR A 130 -6.20 13.69 -0.88
N ASP A 131 -7.10 14.56 -1.34
CA ASP A 131 -7.32 15.88 -0.73
C ASP A 131 -8.04 15.72 0.61
N VAL A 132 -7.32 15.94 1.71
CA VAL A 132 -7.85 15.80 3.05
C VAL A 132 -8.67 17.06 3.38
N PRO A 133 -9.97 16.93 3.73
CA PRO A 133 -10.78 18.09 4.07
C PRO A 133 -10.33 18.72 5.40
N THR A 134 -10.73 19.95 5.69
CA THR A 134 -10.57 20.48 7.06
C THR A 134 -11.52 19.74 8.02
N LYS A 135 -11.25 19.68 9.34
CA LYS A 135 -12.26 19.28 10.34
C LYS A 135 -13.00 20.53 10.85
N GLY A 136 -14.30 20.63 10.53
CA GLY A 136 -15.09 21.82 10.82
C GLY A 136 -15.72 21.61 12.16
N LYS A 137 -15.37 22.45 13.14
CA LYS A 137 -16.06 22.42 14.43
C LYS A 137 -17.53 22.83 14.34
N ASP A 138 -17.96 23.45 13.24
CA ASP A 138 -19.35 23.82 13.01
C ASP A 138 -19.79 23.57 11.55
N LYS A 139 -21.06 23.19 11.41
CA LYS A 139 -21.75 22.67 10.21
C LYS A 139 -21.81 23.60 8.99
N GLU A 140 -21.07 24.71 8.92
CA GLU A 140 -21.35 25.73 7.90
C GLU A 140 -20.22 26.20 6.98
N ASN A 141 -18.96 25.80 7.10
CA ASN A 141 -17.97 26.24 6.10
C ASN A 141 -16.78 25.31 5.99
N GLN A 142 -16.71 24.45 4.96
CA GLN A 142 -15.53 23.61 4.70
C GLN A 142 -15.35 23.29 3.21
N TRP A 143 -14.67 24.17 2.47
CA TRP A 143 -14.23 23.90 1.09
C TRP A 143 -12.72 24.13 0.89
N GLU A 144 -11.95 24.28 1.96
CA GLU A 144 -10.49 24.38 1.87
C GLU A 144 -9.86 23.08 2.40
N SER A 145 -9.10 22.41 1.53
CA SER A 145 -8.25 21.28 1.89
C SER A 145 -6.94 21.83 2.45
N GLU A 146 -6.52 21.37 3.63
CA GLU A 146 -5.26 21.78 4.26
C GLU A 146 -4.07 20.99 3.70
N GLU A 147 -4.29 19.77 3.23
CA GLU A 147 -3.21 18.84 2.90
C GLU A 147 -3.62 17.84 1.80
N VAL A 148 -2.68 17.57 0.89
CA VAL A 148 -2.80 16.46 -0.07
C VAL A 148 -2.02 15.27 0.48
N TYR A 149 -2.74 14.21 0.87
CA TYR A 149 -2.15 12.96 1.33
C TYR A 149 -1.80 12.07 0.13
N GLN A 150 -0.50 11.94 -0.15
CA GLN A 150 0.02 11.07 -1.19
C GLN A 150 0.63 9.80 -0.58
N PHE A 151 0.12 8.64 -0.98
CA PHE A 151 0.43 7.37 -0.32
C PHE A 151 0.59 6.21 -1.30
N LEU A 152 1.25 5.17 -0.79
CA LEU A 152 1.39 3.87 -1.40
C LEU A 152 0.61 2.84 -0.60
N ILE A 153 -0.11 1.98 -1.32
CA ILE A 153 -0.53 0.68 -0.78
C ILE A 153 0.23 -0.40 -1.52
N GLY A 154 0.89 -1.28 -0.77
CA GLY A 154 1.50 -2.50 -1.32
C GLY A 154 0.77 -3.74 -0.82
N THR A 155 0.63 -4.76 -1.66
CA THR A 155 0.03 -6.05 -1.28
C THR A 155 0.82 -7.22 -1.85
N ILE A 156 0.91 -8.29 -1.07
CA ILE A 156 1.33 -9.62 -1.52
C ILE A 156 0.09 -10.51 -1.49
N SER A 157 -0.20 -11.15 -2.63
CA SER A 157 -1.31 -12.08 -2.80
C SER A 157 -0.84 -13.36 -3.50
N PRO A 158 -1.34 -14.54 -3.13
CA PRO A 158 -1.13 -15.74 -3.94
C PRO A 158 -1.75 -15.53 -5.32
N VAL A 159 -1.12 -16.12 -6.34
CA VAL A 159 -1.65 -16.12 -7.71
C VAL A 159 -2.27 -17.47 -7.98
N THR A 160 -3.48 -17.45 -8.52
CA THR A 160 -4.18 -18.67 -8.95
C THR A 160 -4.47 -18.60 -10.44
N GLY A 161 -4.21 -19.70 -11.16
CA GLY A 161 -4.61 -19.83 -12.57
C GLY A 161 -4.06 -18.70 -13.47
N ASP A 162 -4.96 -17.98 -14.14
CA ASP A 162 -4.71 -16.99 -15.22
C ASP A 162 -4.05 -15.67 -14.75
N TYR A 163 -3.00 -15.73 -13.93
CA TYR A 163 -2.31 -14.54 -13.38
C TYR A 163 -3.26 -13.62 -12.60
N GLU A 164 -4.25 -14.21 -11.93
CA GLU A 164 -5.16 -13.47 -11.06
C GLU A 164 -4.63 -13.42 -9.63
N ALA A 165 -4.33 -12.21 -9.15
CA ALA A 165 -4.02 -11.99 -7.75
C ALA A 165 -5.25 -12.30 -6.87
N GLY A 166 -5.06 -13.22 -5.92
CA GLY A 166 -6.04 -13.56 -4.91
C GLY A 166 -6.15 -12.50 -3.80
N LYS A 167 -6.74 -12.92 -2.67
CA LYS A 167 -6.87 -12.04 -1.50
C LYS A 167 -5.49 -11.74 -0.90
N PRO A 168 -5.19 -10.48 -0.52
CA PRO A 168 -3.93 -10.14 0.13
C PRO A 168 -3.68 -10.92 1.42
N GLU A 169 -2.52 -11.56 1.50
CA GLU A 169 -2.00 -12.23 2.70
C GLU A 169 -1.22 -11.24 3.57
N ALA A 170 -0.57 -10.26 2.94
CA ALA A 170 0.10 -9.16 3.62
C ALA A 170 0.01 -7.88 2.78
N GLY A 171 0.18 -6.74 3.44
CA GLY A 171 0.23 -5.45 2.76
C GLY A 171 0.80 -4.34 3.64
N PHE A 172 0.94 -3.16 3.06
CA PHE A 172 1.28 -1.95 3.79
C PHE A 172 0.55 -0.72 3.27
N LEU A 173 0.45 0.31 4.10
CA LEU A 173 0.07 1.68 3.78
C LEU A 173 1.23 2.60 4.21
N TYR A 174 1.83 3.30 3.24
CA TYR A 174 2.97 4.20 3.47
C TYR A 174 2.80 5.56 2.76
N PRO A 175 2.99 6.69 3.44
CA PRO A 175 3.16 6.83 4.88
C PRO A 175 1.94 6.37 5.67
N ALA A 176 2.00 6.39 7.00
CA ALA A 176 0.80 6.18 7.81
C ALA A 176 -0.14 7.39 7.67
N PHE A 177 -1.44 7.15 7.81
CA PHE A 177 -2.44 8.20 7.93
C PHE A 177 -2.96 8.19 9.37
N ALA A 178 -2.78 9.30 10.09
CA ALA A 178 -3.13 9.40 11.49
C ALA A 178 -3.53 10.84 11.84
N ASN A 179 -4.59 10.97 12.64
CA ASN A 179 -5.14 12.26 13.07
C ASN A 179 -5.48 13.16 11.88
N HIS A 180 -6.05 12.58 10.81
CA HIS A 180 -6.44 13.32 9.61
C HIS A 180 -5.27 13.99 8.88
N SER A 181 -4.06 13.42 8.94
CA SER A 181 -2.86 13.97 8.29
C SER A 181 -1.83 12.87 7.98
N THR A 182 -0.85 13.20 7.15
CA THR A 182 0.29 12.33 6.84
C THR A 182 1.20 12.17 8.06
N ASP A 183 1.42 10.92 8.48
CA ASP A 183 2.49 10.56 9.42
C ASP A 183 3.66 9.93 8.65
N ILE A 184 4.59 10.79 8.20
CA ILE A 184 5.74 10.42 7.36
C ILE A 184 6.67 9.40 8.03
N ASP A 185 6.70 9.39 9.36
CA ASP A 185 7.51 8.52 10.21
C ASP A 185 6.81 7.19 10.55
N GLY A 186 5.59 6.99 10.06
CA GLY A 186 4.81 5.78 10.26
C GLY A 186 4.64 4.97 8.98
N ILE A 187 4.52 3.67 9.15
CA ILE A 187 3.98 2.75 8.14
C ILE A 187 2.95 1.85 8.80
N ASN A 188 1.83 1.57 8.15
CA ASN A 188 0.87 0.58 8.65
C ASN A 188 1.08 -0.71 7.89
N ILE A 189 1.25 -1.83 8.60
CA ILE A 189 1.48 -3.14 8.01
C ILE A 189 0.28 -4.02 8.31
N TYR A 190 -0.30 -4.57 7.25
CA TYR A 190 -1.41 -5.52 7.28
C TYR A 190 -0.88 -6.94 7.13
N GLN A 191 -1.44 -7.86 7.91
CA GLN A 191 -1.36 -9.31 7.68
C GLN A 191 -2.72 -9.96 7.87
N ALA A 192 -3.01 -10.95 7.02
CA ALA A 192 -4.22 -11.76 7.10
C ALA A 192 -4.21 -12.64 8.36
N GLU A 193 -3.09 -13.30 8.63
CA GLU A 193 -2.92 -14.14 9.82
C GLU A 193 -2.36 -13.33 10.99
N GLU A 194 -3.03 -13.40 12.14
CA GLU A 194 -2.61 -12.70 13.35
C GLU A 194 -1.28 -13.28 13.85
N GLY A 195 -0.29 -12.41 14.05
CA GLY A 195 1.04 -12.81 14.54
C GLY A 195 2.06 -13.13 13.44
N ALA A 196 1.64 -13.16 12.17
CA ALA A 196 2.58 -13.10 11.05
C ALA A 196 3.44 -11.82 11.14
N GLN A 197 4.55 -11.76 10.41
CA GLN A 197 5.41 -10.56 10.37
C GLN A 197 6.00 -10.33 8.96
N LEU A 198 5.33 -10.79 7.90
CA LEU A 198 5.92 -10.87 6.56
C LEU A 198 6.50 -9.54 6.08
N PHE A 199 5.66 -8.52 5.86
CA PHE A 199 6.16 -7.21 5.43
C PHE A 199 7.04 -6.53 6.47
N ALA A 200 6.81 -6.73 7.77
CA ALA A 200 7.68 -6.15 8.79
C ALA A 200 9.12 -6.67 8.67
N LYS A 201 9.28 -7.98 8.42
CA LYS A 201 10.57 -8.63 8.16
C LYS A 201 11.19 -8.19 6.84
N ILE A 202 10.41 -8.17 5.75
CA ILE A 202 10.88 -7.70 4.44
C ILE A 202 11.38 -6.26 4.55
N LEU A 203 10.61 -5.37 5.17
CA LEU A 203 10.94 -3.96 5.31
C LEU A 203 11.97 -3.66 6.41
N GLY A 204 12.35 -4.67 7.22
CA GLY A 204 13.31 -4.52 8.30
C GLY A 204 12.83 -3.59 9.43
N VAL A 205 11.53 -3.50 9.66
CA VAL A 205 10.93 -2.66 10.72
C VAL A 205 10.54 -3.47 11.94
N GLN A 206 10.75 -2.90 13.13
CA GLN A 206 10.40 -3.51 14.41
C GLN A 206 9.16 -2.82 15.01
N ALA A 207 8.30 -3.61 15.66
CA ALA A 207 7.05 -3.15 16.29
C ALA A 207 7.30 -2.38 17.59
#